data_AF-A0A956G840-F1
#
_entry.id   AF-A0A956G840-F1
#
_cell.length_a   1.000
_cell.length_b   1.000
_cell.length_c   1.000
_cell.angle_alpha   90.00
_cell.angle_beta   90.00
_cell.angle_gamma   90.00
#
_symmetry.space_group_name_H-M   'P 1'
#
loop_
_entity.id
_entity.type
_entity.pdbx_description
1 polymer ?
#
loop_
_entity_poly.entity_id
_entity_poly.type
_entity_poly.pdbx_seq_one_letter_code
_entity_poly.pdbx_strand_id
1 'polypeptide(L)'
;MRHRIATKTAVLVAALLLLGGLARPSWADKGGRRRFSSKEMRIANLTSRSHGAVGKNAITPRVVRQGLAKQETVLDFGAGRDALHAQTLRSLGYKVTAHEFGDNAVPGVHDPKALERRYDVVYASNVLNVQSSRGMLDRTLAQIAGTVKPGGRFVGNYPGSPRKSGLKPSQVKSLLLKHFGEVRRVAGTSGAPVWEARQPKQKQQQQATTPKARSSREGTPGKRTSSKRTSSKRTSSKRTSRRGAEEIVVTTTKGTRIYRDRENGVGKRMGQDLYVHRQYASQVVPGVLLAAARSQLPADFRYTIVKYNAKTKTISFISSPDWDKAAEPSVGTAYTVHVDGRVKKTAAAGKIYHHKWLFVRDSYKGFNVAASVRRSRAWLALDNIDFARIQSAEYWKKNVVSRLR
;
A
#
# COMPACT_ATOMS: atom_id res chain seq x y z
N MET A 1 13.45 -8.03 -67.85
CA MET A 1 13.18 -6.59 -67.58
C MET A 1 12.39 -6.45 -66.29
N ARG A 2 13.03 -5.86 -65.27
CA ARG A 2 12.52 -4.98 -64.18
C ARG A 2 11.20 -5.27 -63.41
N HIS A 3 11.36 -5.39 -62.08
CA HIS A 3 10.49 -4.98 -60.95
C HIS A 3 9.17 -5.77 -60.73
N ARG A 4 8.73 -6.21 -59.53
CA ARG A 4 8.83 -5.78 -58.10
C ARG A 4 8.68 -7.01 -57.17
N ILE A 5 9.53 -7.22 -56.16
CA ILE A 5 9.40 -6.85 -54.72
C ILE A 5 8.14 -7.37 -53.99
N ALA A 6 8.34 -8.47 -53.27
CA ALA A 6 7.93 -8.82 -51.90
C ALA A 6 6.61 -8.25 -51.31
N THR A 7 5.70 -9.15 -50.90
CA THR A 7 5.00 -9.02 -49.60
C THR A 7 4.33 -10.33 -49.13
N LYS A 8 4.48 -10.61 -47.82
CA LYS A 8 3.60 -11.39 -46.91
C LYS A 8 3.85 -12.90 -46.73
N THR A 9 5.00 -13.20 -46.14
CA THR A 9 5.15 -14.31 -45.17
C THR A 9 4.81 -13.79 -43.77
N ALA A 10 3.52 -13.76 -43.39
CA ALA A 10 3.11 -13.43 -42.00
C ALA A 10 1.64 -13.78 -41.73
N VAL A 11 1.24 -15.05 -41.88
CA VAL A 11 -0.09 -15.51 -41.40
C VAL A 11 -0.02 -16.81 -40.58
N LEU A 12 1.12 -17.51 -40.50
CA LEU A 12 1.17 -18.86 -39.91
C LEU A 12 1.88 -19.00 -38.55
N VAL A 13 1.95 -17.94 -37.72
CA VAL A 13 2.51 -18.03 -36.35
C VAL A 13 1.52 -17.59 -35.25
N ALA A 14 0.34 -17.07 -35.61
CA ALA A 14 -0.63 -16.59 -34.61
C ALA A 14 -1.65 -17.66 -34.14
N ALA A 15 -1.63 -18.88 -34.70
CA ALA A 15 -2.62 -19.92 -34.40
C ALA A 15 -2.14 -21.02 -33.43
N LEU A 16 -0.87 -21.02 -32.99
CA LEU A 16 -0.33 -22.03 -32.06
C LEU A 16 -0.11 -21.55 -30.62
N LEU A 17 -0.62 -20.36 -30.25
CA LEU A 17 -0.51 -19.80 -28.89
C LEU A 17 -1.85 -19.77 -28.11
N LEU A 18 -2.87 -20.49 -28.58
CA LEU A 18 -4.21 -20.52 -27.96
C LEU A 18 -4.60 -21.86 -27.30
N LEU A 19 -3.70 -22.83 -27.19
CA LEU A 19 -3.97 -24.13 -26.52
C LEU A 19 -2.93 -24.54 -25.46
N GLY A 20 -2.11 -23.62 -24.98
CA GLY A 20 -1.19 -23.84 -23.88
C GLY A 20 -1.73 -23.27 -22.57
N GLY A 21 -2.53 -24.03 -21.83
CA GLY A 21 -2.85 -23.74 -20.43
C GLY A 21 -1.58 -23.78 -19.58
N LEU A 22 -0.82 -22.68 -19.56
CA LEU A 22 0.33 -22.52 -18.68
C LEU A 22 -0.19 -22.55 -17.23
N ALA A 23 0.06 -23.68 -16.57
CA ALA A 23 -0.11 -23.82 -15.14
C ALA A 23 0.59 -22.66 -14.45
N ARG A 24 -0.18 -21.80 -13.76
CA ARG A 24 0.38 -20.72 -12.95
C ARG A 24 1.37 -21.37 -11.97
N PRO A 25 2.63 -20.91 -11.88
CA PRO A 25 3.59 -21.46 -10.93
C PRO A 25 2.93 -21.47 -9.56
N SER A 26 2.84 -22.64 -8.93
CA SER A 26 2.19 -22.75 -7.63
C SER A 26 3.10 -22.13 -6.58
N TRP A 27 3.00 -20.80 -6.41
CA TRP A 27 3.46 -20.05 -5.23
C TRP A 27 2.61 -20.39 -3.99
N ALA A 28 1.68 -21.35 -4.13
CA ALA A 28 0.82 -21.87 -3.10
C ALA A 28 1.59 -22.87 -2.21
N ASP A 29 2.31 -22.31 -1.23
CA ASP A 29 2.87 -22.96 -0.04
C ASP A 29 2.13 -24.28 0.32
N LYS A 30 2.77 -25.44 0.17
CA LYS A 30 2.15 -26.77 0.33
C LYS A 30 1.92 -27.19 1.81
N GLY A 31 2.21 -26.32 2.79
CA GLY A 31 2.05 -26.62 4.21
C GLY A 31 0.66 -26.31 4.80
N GLY A 32 -0.11 -27.35 5.16
CA GLY A 32 -1.38 -27.24 5.89
C GLY A 32 -1.24 -26.49 7.23
N ARG A 33 -2.27 -25.70 7.59
CA ARG A 33 -2.42 -24.84 8.79
C ARG A 33 -1.60 -23.54 8.89
N ARG A 34 -0.66 -23.26 7.97
CA ARG A 34 0.14 -22.00 7.98
C ARG A 34 -0.15 -21.03 6.83
N ARG A 35 -1.14 -21.32 5.99
CA ARG A 35 -1.50 -20.44 4.86
C ARG A 35 -2.15 -19.13 5.30
N PHE A 36 -1.73 -18.04 4.68
CA PHE A 36 -2.49 -16.79 4.71
C PHE A 36 -3.77 -16.95 3.88
N SER A 37 -4.87 -16.36 4.34
CA SER A 37 -6.10 -16.33 3.55
C SER A 37 -5.90 -15.44 2.31
N SER A 38 -6.64 -15.69 1.23
CA SER A 38 -6.60 -14.84 0.02
C SER A 38 -6.93 -13.37 0.33
N LYS A 39 -7.75 -13.12 1.37
CA LYS A 39 -8.05 -11.77 1.85
C LYS A 39 -6.83 -11.12 2.52
N GLU A 40 -6.13 -11.85 3.38
CA GLU A 40 -4.90 -11.39 4.05
C GLU A 40 -3.80 -11.10 3.03
N MET A 41 -3.56 -12.02 2.09
CA MET A 41 -2.58 -11.83 1.03
C MET A 41 -2.91 -10.60 0.19
N ARG A 42 -4.16 -10.44 -0.25
CA ARG A 42 -4.59 -9.27 -1.00
C ARG A 42 -4.39 -7.96 -0.23
N ILE A 43 -4.72 -7.93 1.07
CA ILE A 43 -4.53 -6.73 1.89
C ILE A 43 -3.05 -6.35 1.98
N ALA A 44 -2.16 -7.33 2.18
CA ALA A 44 -0.73 -7.08 2.24
C ALA A 44 -0.16 -6.69 0.86
N ASN A 45 -0.52 -7.41 -0.21
CA ASN A 45 -0.03 -7.11 -1.56
C ASN A 45 -0.45 -5.70 -2.01
N LEU A 46 -1.67 -5.24 -1.70
CA LEU A 46 -2.14 -3.87 -1.97
C LEU A 46 -1.36 -2.77 -1.24
N THR A 47 -0.57 -3.10 -0.22
CA THR A 47 0.28 -2.12 0.49
C THR A 47 1.69 -2.01 -0.06
N SER A 48 2.06 -2.91 -0.99
CA SER A 48 3.27 -2.76 -1.78
C SER A 48 3.22 -1.43 -2.51
N ARG A 49 4.23 -0.59 -2.26
CA ARG A 49 4.41 0.67 -2.97
C ARG A 49 5.44 0.41 -4.05
N SER A 50 5.27 1.06 -5.21
CA SER A 50 6.34 1.16 -6.20
C SER A 50 7.55 1.99 -5.70
N HIS A 51 7.39 2.78 -4.62
CA HIS A 51 8.39 3.76 -4.15
C HIS A 51 8.43 3.85 -2.61
N GLY A 52 8.78 2.76 -1.93
CA GLY A 52 9.17 2.82 -0.51
C GLY A 52 10.44 3.66 -0.31
N ALA A 53 10.90 3.86 0.93
CA ALA A 53 12.28 4.32 1.14
C ALA A 53 13.22 3.22 0.62
N VAL A 54 13.62 3.33 -0.64
CA VAL A 54 14.52 2.38 -1.30
C VAL A 54 15.96 2.87 -1.11
N GLY A 55 16.89 1.93 -0.93
CA GLY A 55 18.32 2.21 -0.89
C GLY A 55 18.85 2.65 0.48
N LYS A 56 19.96 3.42 0.46
CA LYS A 56 20.85 3.69 1.59
C LYS A 56 20.20 4.35 2.84
N ASN A 57 19.03 4.95 2.68
CA ASN A 57 18.34 5.69 3.74
C ASN A 57 17.30 4.86 4.50
N ALA A 58 17.01 3.62 4.06
CA ALA A 58 16.11 2.75 4.79
C ALA A 58 16.78 2.28 6.10
N ILE A 59 16.12 2.55 7.24
CA ILE A 59 16.72 2.29 8.56
C ILE A 59 17.01 0.80 8.76
N THR A 60 16.05 -0.11 8.47
CA THR A 60 16.23 -1.55 8.70
C THR A 60 17.37 -2.14 7.86
N PRO A 61 17.42 -1.96 6.52
CA PRO A 61 18.54 -2.46 5.72
C PRO A 61 19.88 -1.85 6.11
N ARG A 62 19.91 -0.58 6.55
CA ARG A 62 21.13 0.06 7.05
C ARG A 62 21.64 -0.62 8.34
N VAL A 63 20.75 -0.87 9.30
CA VAL A 63 21.08 -1.56 10.56
C VAL A 63 21.60 -2.96 10.28
N VAL A 64 20.95 -3.70 9.37
CA VAL A 64 21.41 -5.03 8.95
C VAL A 64 22.81 -4.94 8.38
N ARG A 65 23.05 -4.05 7.40
CA ARG A 65 24.34 -3.89 6.74
C ARG A 65 25.48 -3.56 7.71
N GLN A 66 25.23 -2.73 8.72
CA GLN A 66 26.24 -2.34 9.71
C GLN A 66 26.73 -3.50 10.57
N GLY A 67 25.92 -4.55 10.75
CA GLY A 67 26.28 -5.72 11.55
C GLY A 67 26.43 -7.01 10.76
N LEU A 68 26.50 -6.96 9.42
CA LEU A 68 26.48 -8.14 8.55
C LEU A 68 27.90 -8.52 8.09
N ALA A 69 28.31 -9.75 8.35
CA ALA A 69 29.55 -10.31 7.80
C ALA A 69 29.33 -10.90 6.40
N LYS A 70 30.36 -10.88 5.53
CA LYS A 70 30.22 -11.26 4.10
C LYS A 70 29.80 -12.71 3.89
N GLN A 71 30.19 -13.59 4.81
CA GLN A 71 29.89 -15.02 4.77
C GLN A 71 28.46 -15.35 5.25
N GLU A 72 27.80 -14.44 5.96
CA GLU A 72 26.44 -14.65 6.47
C GLU A 72 25.44 -14.74 5.31
N THR A 73 24.56 -15.75 5.40
CA THR A 73 23.40 -15.89 4.52
C THR A 73 22.26 -15.01 5.02
N VAL A 74 21.64 -14.27 4.10
CA VAL A 74 20.61 -13.28 4.44
C VAL A 74 19.30 -13.58 3.72
N LEU A 75 18.19 -13.45 4.43
CA LEU A 75 16.86 -13.40 3.85
C LEU A 75 16.27 -11.99 3.97
N ASP A 76 15.97 -11.37 2.83
CA ASP A 76 15.09 -10.20 2.72
C ASP A 76 13.64 -10.69 2.65
N PHE A 77 12.98 -10.75 3.82
CA PHE A 77 11.61 -11.24 3.95
C PHE A 77 10.64 -10.11 3.61
N GLY A 78 9.78 -10.34 2.62
CA GLY A 78 8.86 -9.32 2.10
C GLY A 78 9.60 -8.23 1.33
N ALA A 79 10.46 -8.65 0.39
CA ALA A 79 11.38 -7.79 -0.35
C ALA A 79 10.67 -6.78 -1.27
N GLY A 80 9.37 -6.94 -1.50
CA GLY A 80 8.61 -6.19 -2.49
C GLY A 80 8.93 -6.61 -3.91
N ARG A 81 8.10 -6.20 -4.86
CA ARG A 81 8.10 -6.67 -6.26
C ARG A 81 9.46 -6.67 -6.95
N ASP A 82 10.29 -5.67 -6.65
CA ASP A 82 11.58 -5.45 -7.31
C ASP A 82 12.78 -5.90 -6.44
N ALA A 83 12.54 -6.32 -5.20
CA ALA A 83 13.58 -6.76 -4.25
C ALA A 83 14.83 -5.86 -4.17
N LEU A 84 14.63 -4.53 -4.24
CA LEU A 84 15.72 -3.55 -4.41
C LEU A 84 16.77 -3.60 -3.27
N HIS A 85 16.35 -3.92 -2.04
CA HIS A 85 17.29 -4.06 -0.93
C HIS A 85 18.15 -5.32 -1.07
N ALA A 86 17.55 -6.47 -1.40
CA ALA A 86 18.31 -7.67 -1.73
C ALA A 86 19.28 -7.45 -2.90
N GLN A 87 18.85 -6.77 -3.97
CA GLN A 87 19.73 -6.44 -5.10
C GLN A 87 20.91 -5.56 -4.67
N THR A 88 20.66 -4.52 -3.86
CA THR A 88 21.71 -3.63 -3.33
C THR A 88 22.71 -4.39 -2.46
N LEU A 89 22.26 -5.33 -1.63
CA LEU A 89 23.17 -6.13 -0.81
C LEU A 89 23.96 -7.13 -1.65
N ARG A 90 23.35 -7.75 -2.67
CA ARG A 90 24.04 -8.63 -3.63
C ARG A 90 25.14 -7.88 -4.38
N SER A 91 24.87 -6.66 -4.86
CA SER A 91 25.88 -5.84 -5.56
C SER A 91 27.05 -5.44 -4.66
N LEU A 92 26.87 -5.47 -3.34
CA LEU A 92 27.93 -5.28 -2.36
C LEU A 92 28.62 -6.60 -1.98
N GLY A 93 28.30 -7.73 -2.62
CA GLY A 93 28.93 -9.03 -2.37
C GLY A 93 28.35 -9.85 -1.22
N TYR A 94 27.15 -9.53 -0.73
CA TYR A 94 26.48 -10.34 0.30
C TYR A 94 25.62 -11.46 -0.30
N LYS A 95 25.53 -12.59 0.41
CA LYS A 95 24.70 -13.75 0.03
C LYS A 95 23.23 -13.55 0.43
N VAL A 96 22.45 -12.86 -0.41
CA VAL A 96 21.07 -12.48 -0.08
C VAL A 96 20.03 -13.24 -0.92
N THR A 97 19.04 -13.81 -0.26
CA THR A 97 17.82 -14.37 -0.86
C THR A 97 16.67 -13.38 -0.66
N ALA A 98 15.88 -13.14 -1.71
CA ALA A 98 14.68 -12.30 -1.63
C ALA A 98 13.44 -13.18 -1.58
N HIS A 99 12.52 -12.86 -0.66
CA HIS A 99 11.24 -13.54 -0.54
C HIS A 99 10.08 -12.56 -0.59
N GLU A 100 9.04 -12.93 -1.33
CA GLU A 100 7.76 -12.24 -1.38
C GLU A 100 6.66 -13.29 -1.62
N PHE A 101 5.42 -12.98 -1.25
CA PHE A 101 4.28 -13.87 -1.44
C PHE A 101 3.19 -13.25 -2.30
N GLY A 102 2.30 -14.11 -2.81
CA GLY A 102 1.13 -13.71 -3.58
C GLY A 102 1.49 -13.04 -4.90
N ASP A 103 0.68 -12.08 -5.34
CA ASP A 103 0.82 -11.44 -6.66
C ASP A 103 2.05 -10.54 -6.79
N ASN A 104 2.74 -10.23 -5.68
CA ASN A 104 3.98 -9.47 -5.70
C ASN A 104 5.21 -10.35 -5.94
N ALA A 105 5.09 -11.68 -5.81
CA ALA A 105 6.19 -12.59 -6.07
C ALA A 105 6.46 -12.66 -7.58
N VAL A 106 7.66 -12.23 -7.97
CA VAL A 106 8.13 -12.22 -9.36
C VAL A 106 9.15 -13.35 -9.58
N PRO A 107 8.92 -14.27 -10.54
CA PRO A 107 9.91 -15.28 -10.95
C PRO A 107 11.25 -14.64 -11.31
N GLY A 108 12.36 -15.25 -10.91
CA GLY A 108 13.72 -14.74 -11.17
C GLY A 108 14.17 -13.59 -10.23
N VAL A 109 13.24 -12.88 -9.60
CA VAL A 109 13.55 -11.88 -8.57
C VAL A 109 13.49 -12.49 -7.17
N HIS A 110 12.45 -13.28 -6.92
CA HIS A 110 12.18 -13.93 -5.65
C HIS A 110 12.43 -15.41 -5.74
N ASP A 111 12.93 -15.99 -4.64
CA ASP A 111 13.17 -17.40 -4.55
C ASP A 111 11.95 -18.13 -3.95
N PRO A 112 11.28 -19.02 -4.70
CA PRO A 112 10.10 -19.75 -4.21
C PRO A 112 10.41 -20.67 -3.03
N LYS A 113 11.67 -21.11 -2.87
CA LYS A 113 12.16 -21.97 -1.80
C LYS A 113 12.86 -21.18 -0.70
N ALA A 114 12.67 -19.87 -0.64
CA ALA A 114 13.28 -19.02 0.39
C ALA A 114 12.91 -19.49 1.80
N LEU A 115 11.66 -19.90 2.03
CA LEU A 115 11.17 -20.32 3.34
C LEU A 115 11.53 -21.77 3.72
N GLU A 116 12.10 -22.54 2.79
CA GLU A 116 12.58 -23.92 3.04
C GLU A 116 13.99 -23.94 3.65
N ARG A 117 14.68 -22.80 3.66
CA ARG A 117 16.06 -22.65 4.15
C ARG A 117 16.11 -21.89 5.46
N ARG A 118 17.28 -21.97 6.10
CA ARG A 118 17.62 -21.18 7.28
C ARG A 118 18.79 -20.24 7.01
N TYR A 119 18.70 -19.04 7.56
CA TYR A 119 19.63 -17.94 7.33
C TYR A 119 20.27 -17.48 8.63
N ASP A 120 21.49 -16.97 8.54
CA ASP A 120 22.19 -16.34 9.67
C ASP A 120 21.47 -15.04 10.06
N VAL A 121 20.97 -14.31 9.05
CA VAL A 121 20.21 -13.07 9.22
C VAL A 121 18.92 -13.12 8.41
N VAL A 122 17.79 -12.88 9.06
CA VAL A 122 16.52 -12.58 8.38
C VAL A 122 16.17 -11.13 8.69
N TYR A 123 15.73 -10.36 7.71
CA TYR A 123 15.22 -9.03 7.98
C TYR A 123 13.92 -8.74 7.24
N ALA A 124 13.12 -7.85 7.80
CA ALA A 124 11.83 -7.49 7.22
C ALA A 124 11.59 -5.97 7.35
N SER A 125 11.71 -5.24 6.24
CA SER A 125 11.49 -3.79 6.23
C SER A 125 10.03 -3.46 5.91
N ASN A 126 9.32 -2.86 6.87
CA ASN A 126 7.90 -2.50 6.74
C ASN A 126 6.98 -3.67 6.37
N VAL A 127 7.31 -4.89 6.82
CA VAL A 127 6.46 -6.07 6.67
C VAL A 127 5.53 -6.24 7.86
N LEU A 128 6.03 -6.02 9.08
CA LEU A 128 5.25 -6.26 10.30
C LEU A 128 4.02 -5.36 10.40
N ASN A 129 4.05 -4.17 9.80
CA ASN A 129 3.00 -3.15 9.88
C ASN A 129 1.94 -3.22 8.77
N VAL A 130 2.10 -4.13 7.81
CA VAL A 130 1.11 -4.39 6.75
C VAL A 130 0.25 -5.62 7.02
N GLN A 131 0.49 -6.30 8.15
CA GLN A 131 -0.30 -7.43 8.58
C GLN A 131 -1.70 -6.97 9.01
N SER A 132 -2.75 -7.58 8.47
CA SER A 132 -4.14 -7.12 8.66
C SER A 132 -4.77 -7.53 9.99
N SER A 133 -4.14 -8.44 10.73
CA SER A 133 -4.63 -8.93 12.01
C SER A 133 -3.49 -9.40 12.90
N ARG A 134 -3.75 -9.52 14.21
CA ARG A 134 -2.82 -10.13 15.18
C ARG A 134 -2.45 -11.56 14.77
N GLY A 135 -3.43 -12.34 14.30
CA GLY A 135 -3.21 -13.73 13.86
C GLY A 135 -2.35 -13.83 12.60
N MET A 136 -2.52 -12.91 11.65
CA MET A 136 -1.67 -12.83 10.46
C MET A 136 -0.22 -12.53 10.88
N LEU A 137 -0.01 -11.52 11.72
CA LEU A 137 1.31 -11.17 12.23
C LEU A 137 1.96 -12.32 13.00
N ASP A 138 1.19 -13.05 13.83
CA ASP A 138 1.69 -14.23 14.54
C ASP A 138 2.21 -15.32 13.58
N ARG A 139 1.47 -15.59 12.49
CA ARG A 139 1.91 -16.55 11.45
C ARG A 139 3.13 -16.06 10.69
N THR A 140 3.18 -14.77 10.34
CA THR A 140 4.35 -14.15 9.71
C THR A 140 5.59 -14.29 10.58
N LEU A 141 5.48 -14.00 11.88
CA LEU A 141 6.59 -14.13 12.82
C LEU A 141 7.00 -15.60 13.01
N ALA A 142 6.05 -16.54 12.98
CA ALA A 142 6.37 -17.96 13.00
C ALA A 142 7.15 -18.42 11.74
N GLN A 143 6.78 -17.92 10.56
CA GLN A 143 7.52 -18.18 9.32
C GLN A 143 8.94 -17.60 9.40
N ILE A 144 9.06 -16.33 9.80
CA ILE A 144 10.36 -15.66 9.99
C ILE A 144 11.22 -16.46 10.96
N ALA A 145 10.73 -16.79 12.16
CA ALA A 145 11.48 -17.56 13.15
C ALA A 145 11.89 -18.95 12.63
N GLY A 146 11.05 -19.60 11.83
CA GLY A 146 11.37 -20.88 11.18
C GLY A 146 12.52 -20.81 10.18
N THR A 147 12.75 -19.63 9.59
CA THR A 147 13.86 -19.37 8.65
C THR A 147 15.13 -18.85 9.32
N VAL A 148 15.14 -18.58 10.62
CA VAL A 148 16.37 -18.17 11.33
C VAL A 148 17.14 -19.43 11.78
N LYS A 149 18.46 -19.47 11.54
CA LYS A 149 19.32 -20.55 12.06
C LYS A 149 19.39 -20.51 13.60
N PRO A 150 19.70 -21.63 14.28
CA PRO A 150 20.23 -21.58 15.64
C PRO A 150 21.42 -20.60 15.70
N GLY A 151 21.41 -19.67 16.65
CA GLY A 151 22.42 -18.60 16.75
C GLY A 151 22.22 -17.40 15.79
N GLY A 152 21.33 -17.51 14.81
CA GLY A 152 20.99 -16.42 13.89
C GLY A 152 20.13 -15.33 14.54
N ARG A 153 19.85 -14.27 13.75
CA ARG A 153 19.05 -13.12 14.20
C ARG A 153 18.00 -12.69 13.18
N PHE A 154 16.90 -12.14 13.70
CA PHE A 154 15.88 -11.43 12.93
C PHE A 154 15.98 -9.92 13.19
N VAL A 155 15.93 -9.08 12.15
CA VAL A 155 15.85 -7.61 12.27
C VAL A 155 14.60 -7.06 11.59
N GLY A 156 13.75 -6.37 12.33
CA GLY A 156 12.49 -5.84 11.78
C GLY A 156 12.08 -4.50 12.37
N ASN A 157 11.47 -3.63 11.56
CA ASN A 157 10.93 -2.36 12.04
C ASN A 157 9.41 -2.38 12.16
N TYR A 158 8.90 -1.54 13.06
CA TYR A 158 7.48 -1.28 13.19
C TYR A 158 7.27 0.22 13.40
N PRO A 159 6.70 0.96 12.42
CA PRO A 159 6.50 2.40 12.53
C PRO A 159 5.39 2.73 13.52
N GLY A 160 5.44 3.91 14.15
CA GLY A 160 4.41 4.38 15.08
C GLY A 160 3.04 4.64 14.46
N SER A 161 2.98 4.67 13.13
CA SER A 161 1.75 4.64 12.36
C SER A 161 1.73 3.40 11.45
N PRO A 162 1.38 2.22 11.99
CA PRO A 162 1.23 1.01 11.19
C PRO A 162 0.16 1.18 10.10
N ARG A 163 0.32 0.47 8.99
CA ARG A 163 -0.50 0.66 7.78
C ARG A 163 -1.82 -0.11 7.87
N LYS A 164 -1.79 -1.31 8.46
CA LYS A 164 -2.94 -2.22 8.51
C LYS A 164 -3.25 -2.73 9.92
N SER A 165 -2.24 -3.05 10.73
CA SER A 165 -2.46 -3.44 12.12
C SER A 165 -2.76 -2.21 12.98
N GLY A 166 -3.73 -2.32 13.89
CA GLY A 166 -3.93 -1.35 14.98
C GLY A 166 -3.04 -1.61 16.21
N LEU A 167 -2.05 -2.50 16.08
CA LEU A 167 -1.25 -2.96 17.21
C LEU A 167 -0.26 -1.87 17.66
N LYS A 168 -0.14 -1.69 18.98
CA LYS A 168 0.89 -0.87 19.61
C LYS A 168 2.26 -1.57 19.49
N PRO A 169 3.39 -0.82 19.46
CA PRO A 169 4.73 -1.42 19.45
C PRO A 169 4.97 -2.45 20.57
N SER A 170 4.42 -2.21 21.77
CA SER A 170 4.50 -3.17 22.89
C SER A 170 3.86 -4.52 22.55
N GLN A 171 2.69 -4.52 21.90
CA GLN A 171 1.99 -5.75 21.50
C GLN A 171 2.75 -6.53 20.43
N VAL A 172 3.45 -5.83 19.53
CA VAL A 172 4.33 -6.46 18.53
C VAL A 172 5.57 -7.04 19.21
N LYS A 173 6.17 -6.33 20.17
CA LYS A 173 7.28 -6.86 20.99
C LYS A 173 6.87 -8.14 21.73
N SER A 174 5.67 -8.19 22.31
CA SER A 174 5.15 -9.41 22.96
C SER A 174 4.99 -10.57 21.97
N LEU A 175 4.57 -10.32 20.74
CA LEU A 175 4.51 -11.36 19.71
C LEU A 175 5.90 -11.82 19.28
N LEU A 176 6.88 -10.90 19.18
CA LEU A 176 8.27 -11.30 18.93
C LEU A 176 8.79 -12.21 20.04
N LEU A 177 8.58 -11.86 21.32
CA LEU A 177 8.98 -12.69 22.47
C LEU A 177 8.26 -14.05 22.53
N LYS A 178 7.12 -14.21 21.85
CA LYS A 178 6.47 -15.50 21.69
C LYS A 178 7.25 -16.44 20.75
N HIS A 179 7.92 -15.89 19.72
CA HIS A 179 8.65 -16.66 18.70
C HIS A 179 10.17 -16.63 18.88
N PHE A 180 10.70 -15.76 19.75
CA PHE A 180 12.12 -15.57 20.00
C PHE A 180 12.39 -15.53 21.51
N GLY A 181 13.56 -16.01 21.93
CA GLY A 181 14.01 -15.96 23.33
C GLY A 181 14.40 -14.55 23.77
N GLU A 182 14.99 -13.78 22.85
CA GLU A 182 15.50 -12.44 23.13
C GLU A 182 14.97 -11.43 22.10
N VAL A 183 14.57 -10.24 22.57
CA VAL A 183 14.14 -9.13 21.70
C VAL A 183 14.64 -7.79 22.27
N ARG A 184 15.54 -7.13 21.55
CA ARG A 184 16.12 -5.82 21.93
C ARG A 184 15.88 -4.77 20.85
N ARG A 185 15.73 -3.49 21.24
CA ARG A 185 15.64 -2.37 20.29
C ARG A 185 17.04 -1.96 19.89
N VAL A 186 17.37 -2.02 18.60
CA VAL A 186 18.71 -1.70 18.07
C VAL A 186 18.75 -0.37 17.32
N ALA A 187 17.59 0.17 16.92
CA ALA A 187 17.47 1.50 16.35
C ALA A 187 16.02 2.02 16.47
N GLY A 188 15.79 3.25 16.01
CA GLY A 188 14.47 3.90 16.04
C GLY A 188 14.06 4.37 17.43
N THR A 189 12.79 4.77 17.56
CA THR A 189 12.23 5.29 18.83
C THR A 189 11.34 4.25 19.51
N SER A 190 10.83 4.54 20.71
CA SER A 190 9.81 3.71 21.37
C SER A 190 8.53 3.60 20.54
N GLY A 191 8.16 4.68 19.82
CA GLY A 191 7.01 4.73 18.92
C GLY A 191 7.25 4.07 17.57
N ALA A 192 8.48 4.11 17.04
CA ALA A 192 8.85 3.53 15.75
C ALA A 192 10.11 2.67 15.84
N PRO A 193 10.07 1.55 16.57
CA PRO A 193 11.27 0.77 16.86
C PRO A 193 11.77 -0.05 15.67
N VAL A 194 13.08 -0.32 15.70
CA VAL A 194 13.73 -1.42 15.00
C VAL A 194 14.22 -2.41 16.03
N TRP A 195 13.73 -3.64 15.96
CA TRP A 195 14.11 -4.71 16.87
C TRP A 195 15.09 -5.67 16.20
N GLU A 196 16.02 -6.17 17.02
CA GLU A 196 16.74 -7.41 16.77
C GLU A 196 16.14 -8.48 17.70
N ALA A 197 15.82 -9.64 17.14
CA ALA A 197 15.33 -10.80 17.87
C ALA A 197 16.25 -12.00 17.63
N ARG A 198 16.57 -12.73 18.70
CA ARG A 198 17.50 -13.88 18.68
C ARG A 198 16.88 -15.09 19.33
N GLN A 199 17.57 -16.24 19.22
CA GLN A 199 17.12 -17.51 19.80
C GLN A 199 15.71 -17.88 19.30
N PRO A 200 15.54 -18.15 18.00
CA PRO A 200 14.24 -18.51 17.45
C PRO A 200 13.70 -19.74 18.21
N LYS A 201 12.52 -19.60 18.81
CA LYS A 201 11.83 -20.68 19.51
C LYS A 201 11.32 -21.63 18.44
N GLN A 202 12.05 -22.71 18.22
CA GLN A 202 11.56 -23.77 17.34
C GLN A 202 10.37 -24.42 18.03
N LYS A 203 9.18 -24.36 17.42
CA LYS A 203 8.16 -25.34 17.79
C LYS A 203 8.76 -26.68 17.44
N GLN A 204 8.99 -27.53 18.44
CA GLN A 204 9.14 -28.97 18.23
C GLN A 204 8.05 -29.34 17.23
N GLN A 205 8.44 -29.70 16.02
CA GLN A 205 7.49 -30.20 15.04
C GLN A 205 6.96 -31.46 15.71
N GLN A 206 5.75 -31.40 16.25
CA GLN A 206 4.98 -32.59 16.55
C GLN A 206 4.84 -33.30 15.20
N GLN A 207 5.77 -34.21 14.93
CA GLN A 207 5.61 -35.25 13.94
C GLN A 207 4.30 -35.92 14.32
N ALA A 208 3.28 -35.75 13.47
CA ALA A 208 2.09 -36.56 13.56
C ALA A 208 2.56 -37.99 13.35
N THR A 209 2.71 -38.75 14.44
CA THR A 209 2.78 -40.19 14.38
C THR A 209 1.46 -40.65 13.79
N THR A 210 1.53 -41.14 12.56
CA THR A 210 0.41 -41.78 11.86
C THR A 210 -0.15 -42.89 12.75
N PRO A 211 -1.45 -42.87 13.14
CA PRO A 211 -2.04 -44.02 13.77
C PRO A 211 -2.07 -45.15 12.74
N LYS A 212 -1.42 -46.28 13.07
CA LYS A 212 -1.58 -47.55 12.35
C LYS A 212 -3.07 -47.86 12.21
N ALA A 213 -3.48 -48.10 10.98
CA ALA A 213 -4.77 -48.69 10.67
C ALA A 213 -4.93 -50.00 11.46
N ARG A 214 -6.00 -50.09 12.26
CA ARG A 214 -6.49 -51.35 12.80
C ARG A 214 -7.93 -51.51 12.33
N SER A 215 -8.14 -52.55 11.53
CA SER A 215 -9.43 -53.05 11.11
C SER A 215 -10.17 -53.65 12.30
N SER A 216 -11.48 -53.43 12.40
CA SER A 216 -12.48 -54.49 12.60
C SER A 216 -13.88 -53.90 12.86
N ARG A 217 -14.81 -54.34 11.99
CA ARG A 217 -16.17 -54.85 12.25
C ARG A 217 -17.23 -54.06 13.02
N GLU A 218 -18.36 -53.96 12.31
CA GLU A 218 -19.77 -54.25 12.68
C GLU A 218 -20.52 -53.37 13.69
N GLY A 219 -21.75 -53.01 13.29
CA GLY A 219 -22.82 -52.55 14.19
C GLY A 219 -23.77 -51.49 13.59
N THR A 220 -24.89 -51.96 13.03
CA THR A 220 -25.99 -51.22 12.38
C THR A 220 -26.96 -50.52 13.40
N PRO A 221 -28.17 -50.03 13.01
CA PRO A 221 -28.56 -48.68 12.58
C PRO A 221 -29.40 -47.86 13.60
N GLY A 222 -29.56 -46.54 13.39
CA GLY A 222 -30.56 -45.77 14.14
C GLY A 222 -30.86 -44.35 13.65
N LYS A 223 -32.02 -44.22 12.98
CA LYS A 223 -32.99 -43.08 12.97
C LYS A 223 -32.57 -41.67 12.47
N ARG A 224 -33.16 -41.35 11.30
CA ARG A 224 -33.88 -40.12 10.90
C ARG A 224 -33.88 -38.95 11.90
N THR A 225 -33.57 -37.74 11.41
CA THR A 225 -34.50 -36.58 11.40
C THR A 225 -34.02 -35.51 10.41
N SER A 226 -34.94 -34.61 10.11
CA SER A 226 -35.18 -33.92 8.86
C SER A 226 -34.42 -32.63 8.60
N SER A 227 -34.29 -32.37 7.30
CA SER A 227 -33.95 -31.12 6.62
C SER A 227 -34.50 -29.82 7.22
N LYS A 228 -33.70 -28.76 7.13
CA LYS A 228 -34.17 -27.43 6.68
C LYS A 228 -33.06 -26.73 5.89
N ARG A 229 -33.23 -26.74 4.57
CA ARG A 229 -32.54 -25.90 3.59
C ARG A 229 -32.99 -24.46 3.77
N THR A 230 -32.07 -23.53 3.94
CA THR A 230 -32.31 -22.11 3.67
C THR A 230 -31.30 -21.61 2.64
N SER A 231 -31.83 -21.40 1.43
CA SER A 231 -31.18 -20.75 0.31
C SER A 231 -31.11 -19.25 0.55
N SER A 232 -29.92 -18.66 0.65
CA SER A 232 -29.75 -17.21 0.57
C SER A 232 -29.05 -16.82 -0.73
N LYS A 233 -29.79 -16.00 -1.48
CA LYS A 233 -29.51 -15.47 -2.81
C LYS A 233 -28.16 -14.77 -2.87
N ARG A 234 -27.36 -15.22 -3.84
CA ARG A 234 -26.09 -14.62 -4.26
C ARG A 234 -26.42 -13.50 -5.26
N THR A 235 -26.46 -12.26 -4.80
CA THR A 235 -26.60 -11.08 -5.67
C THR A 235 -25.27 -10.82 -6.37
N SER A 236 -25.20 -11.18 -7.65
CA SER A 236 -24.12 -10.81 -8.56
C SER A 236 -24.27 -9.34 -8.94
N SER A 237 -23.51 -8.45 -8.30
CA SER A 237 -23.39 -7.08 -8.80
C SER A 237 -22.56 -7.11 -10.09
N LYS A 238 -23.26 -6.89 -11.21
CA LYS A 238 -22.71 -6.59 -12.54
C LYS A 238 -21.68 -5.46 -12.40
N ARG A 239 -20.40 -5.82 -12.48
CA ARG A 239 -19.29 -4.87 -12.60
C ARG A 239 -19.17 -4.51 -14.08
N THR A 240 -19.96 -3.52 -14.51
CA THR A 240 -19.82 -2.94 -15.85
C THR A 240 -18.42 -2.34 -16.00
N SER A 241 -17.63 -2.94 -16.89
CA SER A 241 -16.34 -2.42 -17.34
C SER A 241 -16.56 -1.12 -18.12
N ARG A 242 -16.35 0.03 -17.48
CA ARG A 242 -16.24 1.31 -18.20
C ARG A 242 -14.93 1.31 -18.98
N ARG A 243 -15.02 1.16 -20.30
CA ARG A 243 -13.96 1.45 -21.27
C ARG A 243 -13.59 2.94 -21.18
N GLY A 244 -12.31 3.17 -20.88
CA GLY A 244 -11.43 4.25 -21.35
C GLY A 244 -12.00 5.67 -21.51
N ALA A 245 -12.10 6.42 -20.42
CA ALA A 245 -11.70 7.83 -20.50
C ALA A 245 -10.19 7.86 -20.25
N GLU A 246 -9.41 8.43 -21.17
CA GLU A 246 -7.96 8.56 -20.97
C GLU A 246 -7.69 9.34 -19.68
N GLU A 247 -6.89 8.74 -18.79
CA GLU A 247 -6.52 9.36 -17.53
C GLU A 247 -5.62 10.58 -17.82
N ILE A 248 -6.08 11.79 -17.47
CA ILE A 248 -5.24 12.98 -17.54
C ILE A 248 -4.11 12.84 -16.52
N VAL A 249 -2.88 12.72 -17.02
CA VAL A 249 -1.65 12.67 -16.23
C VAL A 249 -0.78 13.90 -16.55
N VAL A 250 -0.26 14.53 -15.51
CA VAL A 250 0.80 15.55 -15.59
C VAL A 250 2.05 14.97 -14.94
N THR A 251 3.21 15.09 -15.58
CA THR A 251 4.48 14.55 -15.08
C THR A 251 5.41 15.71 -14.72
N THR A 252 6.07 15.64 -13.56
CA THR A 252 7.10 16.63 -13.19
C THR A 252 8.40 16.37 -13.96
N THR A 253 9.33 17.33 -13.94
CA THR A 253 10.69 17.16 -14.50
C THR A 253 11.46 15.98 -13.90
N LYS A 254 11.10 15.57 -12.67
CA LYS A 254 11.67 14.39 -11.98
C LYS A 254 10.92 13.09 -12.27
N GLY A 255 9.97 13.07 -13.21
CA GLY A 255 9.19 11.89 -13.57
C GLY A 255 8.00 11.59 -12.63
N THR A 256 7.72 12.43 -11.63
CA THR A 256 6.60 12.19 -10.72
C THR A 256 5.28 12.42 -11.44
N ARG A 257 4.42 11.40 -11.44
CA ARG A 257 3.08 11.46 -12.04
C ARG A 257 2.07 12.08 -11.10
N ILE A 258 1.31 13.06 -11.60
CA ILE A 258 0.22 13.76 -10.92
C ILE A 258 -1.07 13.43 -11.67
N TYR A 259 -2.01 12.83 -10.95
CA TYR A 259 -3.28 12.33 -11.48
C TYR A 259 -4.34 12.34 -10.38
N ARG A 260 -5.61 12.27 -10.78
CA ARG A 260 -6.74 12.20 -9.85
C ARG A 260 -6.71 10.89 -9.08
N ASP A 261 -7.45 10.84 -7.98
CA ASP A 261 -7.70 9.58 -7.31
C ASP A 261 -8.36 8.55 -8.26
N ARG A 262 -7.70 7.41 -8.45
CA ARG A 262 -8.14 6.36 -9.40
C ARG A 262 -9.33 5.56 -8.93
N GLU A 263 -9.51 5.47 -7.61
CA GLU A 263 -10.63 4.73 -7.03
C GLU A 263 -11.96 5.45 -7.30
N ASN A 264 -11.97 6.77 -7.10
CA ASN A 264 -13.18 7.58 -7.25
C ASN A 264 -13.27 8.30 -8.62
N GLY A 265 -12.16 8.38 -9.36
CA GLY A 265 -12.04 9.15 -10.60
C GLY A 265 -12.08 10.67 -10.38
N VAL A 266 -12.00 11.13 -9.13
CA VAL A 266 -12.00 12.53 -8.72
C VAL A 266 -11.33 12.68 -7.36
N GLY A 267 -10.64 13.80 -7.15
CA GLY A 267 -10.01 14.16 -5.90
C GLY A 267 -8.48 14.15 -5.96
N LYS A 268 -7.87 15.02 -5.16
CA LYS A 268 -6.41 15.09 -4.96
C LYS A 268 -6.03 14.28 -3.74
N ARG A 269 -5.31 13.18 -3.93
CA ARG A 269 -4.83 12.33 -2.85
C ARG A 269 -3.45 12.78 -2.36
N MET A 270 -3.32 13.01 -1.06
CA MET A 270 -2.07 13.34 -0.38
C MET A 270 -1.93 12.44 0.85
N GLY A 271 -1.23 11.32 0.72
CA GLY A 271 -1.13 10.33 1.79
C GLY A 271 -2.49 9.70 2.10
N GLN A 272 -2.98 9.88 3.34
CA GLN A 272 -4.30 9.39 3.78
C GLN A 272 -5.43 10.40 3.56
N ASP A 273 -5.08 11.64 3.22
CA ASP A 273 -6.04 12.71 2.95
C ASP A 273 -6.45 12.68 1.48
N LEU A 274 -7.75 12.75 1.23
CA LEU A 274 -8.33 12.96 -0.09
C LEU A 274 -9.10 14.26 -0.07
N TYR A 275 -8.70 15.18 -0.95
CA TYR A 275 -9.33 16.49 -1.08
C TYR A 275 -10.21 16.50 -2.33
N VAL A 276 -11.42 17.02 -2.21
CA VAL A 276 -12.38 17.08 -3.31
C VAL A 276 -13.23 18.33 -3.22
N HIS A 277 -13.71 18.83 -4.36
CA HIS A 277 -14.73 19.86 -4.37
C HIS A 277 -16.05 19.33 -3.77
N ARG A 278 -16.79 20.17 -3.05
CA ARG A 278 -18.01 19.80 -2.30
C ARG A 278 -19.06 19.06 -3.14
N GLN A 279 -19.16 19.38 -4.43
CA GLN A 279 -20.09 18.75 -5.38
C GLN A 279 -19.84 17.24 -5.52
N TYR A 280 -18.61 16.78 -5.32
CA TYR A 280 -18.23 15.38 -5.45
C TYR A 280 -17.94 14.72 -4.09
N ALA A 281 -18.24 15.39 -2.97
CA ALA A 281 -17.94 14.88 -1.63
C ALA A 281 -18.60 13.53 -1.33
N SER A 282 -19.83 13.30 -1.79
CA SER A 282 -20.54 12.02 -1.61
C SER A 282 -19.93 10.86 -2.39
N GLN A 283 -19.06 11.13 -3.37
CA GLN A 283 -18.35 10.09 -4.12
C GLN A 283 -17.14 9.56 -3.35
N VAL A 284 -16.59 10.36 -2.43
CA VAL A 284 -15.33 10.02 -1.74
C VAL A 284 -15.52 9.82 -0.23
N VAL A 285 -16.58 10.38 0.36
CA VAL A 285 -16.90 10.26 1.78
C VAL A 285 -18.20 9.46 1.93
N PRO A 286 -18.25 8.46 2.83
CA PRO A 286 -19.50 7.76 3.14
C PRO A 286 -20.61 8.75 3.52
N GLY A 287 -21.76 8.64 2.87
CA GLY A 287 -22.85 9.64 2.97
C GLY A 287 -23.31 9.92 4.41
N VAL A 288 -23.44 8.89 5.23
CA VAL A 288 -23.81 9.01 6.65
C VAL A 288 -22.79 9.85 7.43
N LEU A 289 -21.49 9.60 7.22
CA LEU A 289 -20.42 10.37 7.87
C LEU A 289 -20.41 11.82 7.38
N LEU A 290 -20.61 12.04 6.08
CA LEU A 290 -20.64 13.37 5.49
C LEU A 290 -21.82 14.19 6.03
N ALA A 291 -23.01 13.59 6.14
CA ALA A 291 -24.19 14.23 6.69
C ALA A 291 -24.01 14.58 8.17
N ALA A 292 -23.58 13.61 8.99
CA ALA A 292 -23.32 13.81 10.41
C ALA A 292 -22.22 14.86 10.68
N ALA A 293 -21.19 14.94 9.84
CA ALA A 293 -20.16 15.96 9.99
C ALA A 293 -20.63 17.34 9.52
N ARG A 294 -21.50 17.43 8.51
CA ARG A 294 -22.07 18.70 8.04
C ARG A 294 -22.98 19.35 9.07
N SER A 295 -23.74 18.56 9.84
CA SER A 295 -24.62 19.10 10.89
C SER A 295 -23.87 19.74 12.06
N GLN A 296 -22.55 19.53 12.15
CA GLN A 296 -21.68 20.13 13.17
C GLN A 296 -21.07 21.47 12.74
N LEU A 297 -21.38 21.95 11.52
CA LEU A 297 -20.86 23.20 11.01
C LEU A 297 -21.69 24.39 11.49
N PRO A 298 -21.08 25.56 11.70
CA PRO A 298 -21.85 26.80 11.87
C PRO A 298 -22.79 27.02 10.68
N ALA A 299 -24.00 27.52 10.95
CA ALA A 299 -25.06 27.66 9.95
C ALA A 299 -24.66 28.57 8.78
N ASP A 300 -23.84 29.59 9.06
CA ASP A 300 -23.33 30.58 8.10
C ASP A 300 -22.05 30.11 7.38
N PHE A 301 -21.43 29.02 7.82
CA PHE A 301 -20.15 28.59 7.26
C PHE A 301 -20.31 27.99 5.85
N ARG A 302 -19.78 28.70 4.86
CA ARG A 302 -19.69 28.23 3.48
C ARG A 302 -18.31 27.62 3.21
N TYR A 303 -18.31 26.40 2.72
CA TYR A 303 -17.09 25.70 2.29
C TYR A 303 -17.15 25.32 0.81
N THR A 304 -15.98 25.10 0.24
CA THR A 304 -15.79 24.71 -1.17
C THR A 304 -15.15 23.34 -1.26
N ILE A 305 -14.23 23.03 -0.35
CA ILE A 305 -13.44 21.81 -0.36
C ILE A 305 -13.81 20.93 0.84
N VAL A 306 -13.92 19.63 0.57
CA VAL A 306 -14.01 18.58 1.58
C VAL A 306 -12.71 17.80 1.56
N LYS A 307 -12.06 17.70 2.72
CA LYS A 307 -10.92 16.81 2.94
C LYS A 307 -11.36 15.64 3.80
N TYR A 308 -11.16 14.43 3.33
CA TYR A 308 -11.45 13.21 4.08
C TYR A 308 -10.18 12.41 4.37
N ASN A 309 -9.95 12.09 5.63
CA ASN A 309 -8.89 11.18 6.03
C ASN A 309 -9.47 9.77 6.20
N ALA A 310 -9.11 8.85 5.30
CA ALA A 310 -9.68 7.50 5.31
C ALA A 310 -9.27 6.66 6.53
N LYS A 311 -8.13 7.00 7.18
CA LYS A 311 -7.60 6.28 8.35
C LYS A 311 -8.30 6.72 9.63
N THR A 312 -8.32 8.02 9.90
CA THR A 312 -8.88 8.58 11.14
C THR A 312 -10.37 8.87 11.03
N LYS A 313 -10.95 8.77 9.83
CA LYS A 313 -12.35 9.11 9.52
C LYS A 313 -12.70 10.58 9.78
N THR A 314 -11.70 11.45 9.91
CA THR A 314 -11.91 12.90 10.10
C THR A 314 -12.28 13.58 8.79
N ILE A 315 -13.20 14.54 8.84
CA ILE A 315 -13.65 15.32 7.69
C ILE A 315 -13.37 16.79 7.96
N SER A 316 -12.64 17.45 7.06
CA SER A 316 -12.47 18.91 7.10
C SER A 316 -13.27 19.58 5.99
N PHE A 317 -14.01 20.63 6.36
CA PHE A 317 -14.72 21.52 5.46
C PHE A 317 -13.95 22.83 5.37
N ILE A 318 -13.48 23.17 4.17
CA ILE A 318 -12.51 24.25 3.97
C ILE A 318 -13.11 25.28 3.01
N SER A 319 -13.12 26.55 3.41
CA SER A 319 -13.55 27.64 2.53
C SER A 319 -12.48 27.95 1.49
N SER A 320 -12.92 28.30 0.29
CA SER A 320 -12.07 28.75 -0.82
C SER A 320 -12.97 29.60 -1.72
N PRO A 321 -13.19 30.88 -1.37
CA PRO A 321 -14.20 31.72 -2.01
C PRO A 321 -13.87 32.09 -3.46
N ASP A 322 -12.59 32.05 -3.82
CA ASP A 322 -12.06 32.36 -5.15
C ASP A 322 -11.84 31.10 -6.02
N TRP A 323 -12.33 29.93 -5.60
CA TRP A 323 -12.09 28.63 -6.23
C TRP A 323 -12.29 28.58 -7.75
N ASP A 324 -13.40 29.15 -8.21
CA ASP A 324 -13.78 29.14 -9.63
C ASP A 324 -13.06 30.25 -10.42
N LYS A 325 -12.63 31.33 -9.75
CA LYS A 325 -12.03 32.51 -10.40
C LYS A 325 -10.50 32.45 -10.49
N ALA A 326 -9.82 32.09 -9.39
CA ALA A 326 -8.37 32.12 -9.31
C ALA A 326 -7.72 30.87 -9.93
N ALA A 327 -6.57 31.03 -10.61
CA ALA A 327 -5.80 29.89 -11.11
C ALA A 327 -5.31 28.98 -9.97
N GLU A 328 -4.78 29.59 -8.91
CA GLU A 328 -4.37 28.96 -7.66
C GLU A 328 -5.19 29.53 -6.50
N PRO A 329 -6.37 28.95 -6.19
CA PRO A 329 -7.30 29.55 -5.26
C PRO A 329 -6.83 29.44 -3.80
N SER A 330 -7.28 30.39 -2.99
CA SER A 330 -6.93 30.50 -1.58
C SER A 330 -7.43 29.32 -0.74
N VAL A 331 -6.65 28.95 0.28
CA VAL A 331 -7.04 28.02 1.35
C VAL A 331 -7.54 28.86 2.51
N GLY A 332 -8.86 28.90 2.70
CA GLY A 332 -9.51 29.65 3.75
C GLY A 332 -9.62 28.88 5.07
N THR A 333 -10.53 29.36 5.92
CA THR A 333 -10.87 28.75 7.20
C THR A 333 -11.36 27.32 7.02
N ALA A 334 -10.96 26.44 7.94
CA ALA A 334 -11.35 25.05 7.95
C ALA A 334 -12.03 24.66 9.27
N TYR A 335 -13.09 23.85 9.17
CA TYR A 335 -13.70 23.14 10.29
C TYR A 335 -13.45 21.65 10.13
N THR A 336 -12.73 21.04 11.07
CA THR A 336 -12.43 19.59 11.07
C THR A 336 -13.28 18.89 12.10
N VAL A 337 -14.12 17.98 11.65
CA VAL A 337 -14.97 17.13 12.49
C VAL A 337 -14.28 15.79 12.67
N HIS A 338 -14.11 15.41 13.94
CA HIS A 338 -13.57 14.13 14.35
C HIS A 338 -14.69 13.12 14.58
N VAL A 339 -14.34 11.82 14.60
CA VAL A 339 -15.33 10.73 14.75
C VAL A 339 -16.00 10.71 16.12
N ASP A 340 -15.37 11.33 17.12
CA ASP A 340 -15.90 11.55 18.46
C ASP A 340 -16.83 12.79 18.53
N GLY A 341 -17.12 13.43 17.40
CA GLY A 341 -17.93 14.65 17.32
C GLY A 341 -17.17 15.94 17.61
N ARG A 342 -15.91 15.88 18.06
CA ARG A 342 -15.12 17.09 18.33
C ARG A 342 -14.89 17.88 17.05
N VAL A 343 -15.14 19.19 17.12
CA VAL A 343 -14.92 20.13 16.01
C VAL A 343 -13.70 21.01 16.29
N LYS A 344 -12.76 21.06 15.34
CA LYS A 344 -11.60 21.94 15.38
C LYS A 344 -11.68 22.98 14.27
N LYS A 345 -11.76 24.26 14.64
CA LYS A 345 -11.58 25.38 13.71
C LYS A 345 -10.09 25.63 13.45
N THR A 346 -9.74 26.00 12.22
CA THR A 346 -8.39 26.42 11.83
C THR A 346 -8.52 27.62 10.90
N ALA A 347 -7.89 28.74 11.26
CA ALA A 347 -7.93 29.96 10.47
C ALA A 347 -7.15 29.82 9.15
N ALA A 348 -7.51 30.66 8.17
CA ALA A 348 -6.74 30.79 6.94
C ALA A 348 -5.29 31.23 7.24
N ALA A 349 -4.34 30.76 6.43
CA ALA A 349 -2.91 30.96 6.69
C ALA A 349 -2.13 31.38 5.43
N GLY A 350 -2.76 32.15 4.53
CA GLY A 350 -2.11 32.66 3.31
C GLY A 350 -1.65 31.55 2.34
N LYS A 351 -2.32 30.39 2.37
CA LYS A 351 -1.99 29.24 1.51
C LYS A 351 -2.87 29.20 0.26
N ILE A 352 -2.39 28.53 -0.79
CA ILE A 352 -3.10 28.31 -2.05
C ILE A 352 -3.15 26.83 -2.44
N TYR A 353 -4.15 26.48 -3.27
CA TYR A 353 -4.26 25.16 -3.86
C TYR A 353 -3.58 25.09 -5.23
N HIS A 354 -2.71 24.09 -5.37
CA HIS A 354 -2.14 23.68 -6.66
C HIS A 354 -2.92 22.54 -7.29
N HIS A 355 -2.94 22.52 -8.62
CA HIS A 355 -3.57 21.46 -9.42
C HIS A 355 -5.06 21.31 -9.09
N LYS A 356 -5.82 22.42 -9.05
CA LYS A 356 -7.25 22.40 -8.68
C LYS A 356 -8.10 21.50 -9.58
N TRP A 357 -7.66 21.25 -10.83
CA TRP A 357 -8.26 20.25 -11.73
C TRP A 357 -8.36 18.85 -11.13
N LEU A 358 -7.51 18.49 -10.16
CA LEU A 358 -7.57 17.20 -9.48
C LEU A 358 -8.81 17.03 -8.60
N PHE A 359 -9.36 18.14 -8.08
CA PHE A 359 -10.44 18.12 -7.09
C PHE A 359 -11.83 17.98 -7.72
N VAL A 360 -11.91 18.08 -9.06
CA VAL A 360 -13.14 18.10 -9.84
C VAL A 360 -13.06 17.14 -11.02
N ARG A 361 -14.20 16.82 -11.64
CA ARG A 361 -14.24 16.07 -12.90
C ARG A 361 -13.96 16.98 -14.09
N ASP A 362 -13.65 16.40 -15.24
CA ASP A 362 -13.42 17.17 -16.48
C ASP A 362 -14.65 17.96 -16.94
N SER A 363 -15.85 17.50 -16.58
CA SER A 363 -17.11 18.18 -16.86
C SER A 363 -17.46 19.32 -15.89
N TYR A 364 -16.59 19.66 -14.94
CA TYR A 364 -16.84 20.72 -13.98
C TYR A 364 -16.99 22.08 -14.67
N LYS A 365 -18.05 22.81 -14.32
CA LYS A 365 -18.45 24.05 -15.02
C LYS A 365 -17.90 25.32 -14.39
N GLY A 366 -17.41 25.26 -13.15
CA GLY A 366 -16.91 26.45 -12.45
C GLY A 366 -15.62 27.03 -13.01
N PHE A 367 -14.80 26.23 -13.72
CA PHE A 367 -13.64 26.73 -14.45
C PHE A 367 -13.25 25.79 -15.60
N ASN A 368 -12.42 26.27 -16.53
CA ASN A 368 -11.88 25.44 -17.61
C ASN A 368 -10.82 24.45 -17.08
N VAL A 369 -11.22 23.18 -16.94
CA VAL A 369 -10.36 22.12 -16.39
C VAL A 369 -9.12 21.89 -17.25
N ALA A 370 -9.25 21.89 -18.58
CA ALA A 370 -8.12 21.73 -19.49
C ALA A 370 -7.10 22.88 -19.35
N ALA A 371 -7.57 24.12 -19.18
CA ALA A 371 -6.70 25.26 -18.89
C ALA A 371 -5.96 25.10 -17.55
N SER A 372 -6.63 24.60 -16.51
CA SER A 372 -5.98 24.30 -15.22
C SER A 372 -4.94 23.17 -15.31
N VAL A 373 -5.13 22.20 -16.20
CA VAL A 373 -4.12 21.16 -16.53
C VAL A 373 -2.92 21.79 -17.24
N ARG A 374 -3.14 22.62 -18.28
CA ARG A 374 -2.05 23.35 -18.97
C ARG A 374 -1.26 24.24 -18.03
N ARG A 375 -1.96 24.99 -17.18
CA ARG A 375 -1.39 25.80 -16.10
C ARG A 375 -0.45 24.97 -15.22
N SER A 376 -0.87 23.76 -14.83
CA SER A 376 -0.06 22.84 -14.03
C SER A 376 1.22 22.40 -14.74
N ARG A 377 1.13 22.08 -16.04
CA ARG A 377 2.30 21.70 -16.84
C ARG A 377 3.29 22.86 -16.96
N ALA A 378 2.79 24.07 -17.22
CA ALA A 378 3.62 25.25 -17.43
C ALA A 378 4.51 25.56 -16.21
N TRP A 379 3.93 25.61 -15.01
CA TRP A 379 4.75 25.95 -13.82
C TRP A 379 5.64 24.79 -13.35
N LEU A 380 5.24 23.53 -13.60
CA LEU A 380 6.09 22.37 -13.29
C LEU A 380 7.30 22.25 -14.19
N ALA A 381 7.30 22.91 -15.35
CA ALA A 381 8.44 22.98 -16.25
C ALA A 381 9.48 24.03 -15.81
N LEU A 382 9.14 24.92 -14.86
CA LEU A 382 10.08 25.86 -14.29
C LEU A 382 11.14 25.11 -13.46
N ASP A 383 12.39 25.49 -13.64
CA ASP A 383 13.50 25.04 -12.83
C ASP A 383 13.54 25.77 -11.48
N ASN A 384 14.27 25.18 -10.53
CA ASN A 384 14.62 25.79 -9.24
C ASN A 384 13.42 26.26 -8.39
N ILE A 385 12.27 25.59 -8.54
CA ILE A 385 11.10 25.79 -7.67
C ILE A 385 11.29 25.09 -6.33
N ASP A 386 11.14 25.85 -5.24
CA ASP A 386 11.11 25.30 -3.89
C ASP A 386 9.70 24.75 -3.57
N PHE A 387 9.55 23.45 -3.76
CA PHE A 387 8.31 22.73 -3.48
C PHE A 387 7.90 22.73 -2.00
N ALA A 388 8.82 22.98 -1.06
CA ALA A 388 8.48 23.07 0.36
C ALA A 388 7.70 24.36 0.67
N ARG A 389 7.97 25.44 -0.07
CA ARG A 389 7.34 26.76 0.10
C ARG A 389 6.21 27.04 -0.89
N ILE A 390 6.00 26.16 -1.85
CA ILE A 390 5.10 26.38 -2.99
C ILE A 390 3.65 26.69 -2.60
N GLN A 391 3.20 26.27 -1.42
CA GLN A 391 1.84 26.54 -0.94
C GLN A 391 1.64 27.98 -0.43
N SER A 392 2.71 28.74 -0.18
CA SER A 392 2.61 30.15 0.23
C SER A 392 2.21 31.02 -0.96
N ALA A 393 1.15 31.82 -0.80
CA ALA A 393 0.70 32.75 -1.83
C ALA A 393 1.79 33.77 -2.20
N GLU A 394 2.53 34.27 -1.21
CA GLU A 394 3.61 35.23 -1.40
C GLU A 394 4.77 34.61 -2.19
N TYR A 395 5.23 33.42 -1.78
CA TYR A 395 6.27 32.69 -2.49
C TYR A 395 5.85 32.41 -3.94
N TRP A 396 4.61 31.97 -4.14
CA TRP A 396 4.05 31.68 -5.46
C TRP A 396 4.05 32.91 -6.37
N LYS A 397 3.56 34.05 -5.87
CA LYS A 397 3.53 35.30 -6.64
C LYS A 397 4.94 35.71 -7.07
N LYS A 398 5.89 35.68 -6.14
CA LYS A 398 7.27 36.16 -6.38
C LYS A 398 8.09 35.23 -7.27
N ASN A 399 7.97 33.91 -7.08
CA ASN A 399 8.92 32.93 -7.66
C ASN A 399 8.32 32.06 -8.75
N VAL A 400 7.00 32.12 -8.96
CA VAL A 400 6.32 31.31 -9.97
C VAL A 400 5.56 32.21 -10.93
N VAL A 401 4.61 33.01 -10.46
CA VAL A 401 3.76 33.86 -11.31
C VAL A 401 4.59 34.82 -12.17
N SER A 402 5.61 35.45 -11.60
CA SER A 402 6.54 36.34 -12.32
C SER A 402 7.28 35.68 -13.50
N ARG A 403 7.33 34.35 -13.54
CA ARG A 403 8.05 33.55 -14.55
C ARG A 403 7.12 32.86 -15.54
N LEU A 404 5.82 32.93 -15.29
CA LEU A 404 4.81 32.35 -16.15
C LEU A 404 4.39 33.42 -17.15
N ARG A 405 4.96 33.33 -18.34
CA ARG A 405 4.61 34.17 -19.48
C ARG A 405 3.24 33.80 -20.02
#